data_AF-A0A8S9ZNX3-F1
#
_entry.id   AF-A0A8S9ZNX3-F1
#
_cell.length_a   1.000
_cell.length_b   1.000
_cell.length_c   1.000
_cell.angle_alpha   90.00
_cell.angle_beta   90.00
_cell.angle_gamma   90.00
#
_symmetry.space_group_name_H-M   'P 1'
#
loop_
_entity.id
_entity.type
_entity.pdbx_description
1 polymer ?
#
loop_
_entity_poly.entity_id
_entity_poly.type
_entity_poly.pdbx_seq_one_letter_code
_entity_poly.pdbx_strand_id
1 'polypeptide(L)'
;MQKYIYLFIFKLIPFILTNNNDLNKCKNIGDKFIQNLIQYECYNELNNNLIIKEEGGGGDVSFENGINLFNNNYLIGRPIGCVPSNKTDGTVIRPGIVHITQHFRYECVNELPNGISLKITHCIDNEGKLVKVGEYFTQKFPEDSEKKFSSVECVGNEFLAKKVVHEWSSCELPKGGKLVEGDFIWQDISKNSLRSLLQKKEIVACLREENNVKLKFTGCVATTGQEVVISRYANVAGQWTQCRRFKEGCRLINVTSNYIDCEFEGRTYKHGTTFESSSKRSFYICSHGQIIKQGCFIQGQELTLVGDVKYIDGIKPVLCVENDNFTLFNNLGKKIFFEIF
;
A
#
# COMPACT_ATOMS: atom_id res chain seq x y z
N MET A 1 -5.66 -10.53 12.96
CA MET A 1 -4.55 -11.00 12.10
C MET A 1 -5.01 -10.79 10.68
N GLN A 2 -4.58 -9.69 10.06
CA GLN A 2 -4.84 -9.42 8.65
C GLN A 2 -4.07 -10.51 7.89
N LYS A 3 -4.77 -11.55 7.42
CA LYS A 3 -4.14 -12.56 6.55
C LYS A 3 -3.87 -11.87 5.22
N TYR A 4 -2.74 -11.18 5.14
CA TYR A 4 -2.17 -10.80 3.86
C TYR A 4 -1.77 -12.10 3.16
N ILE A 5 -2.67 -12.60 2.31
CA ILE A 5 -2.25 -13.54 1.28
C ILE A 5 -1.25 -12.75 0.42
N TYR A 6 0.02 -13.14 0.47
CA TYR A 6 1.08 -12.61 -0.38
C TYR A 6 0.70 -12.90 -1.83
N LEU A 7 0.05 -11.93 -2.47
CA LEU A 7 -0.15 -11.93 -3.92
C LEU A 7 1.13 -11.40 -4.55
N PHE A 8 1.74 -12.17 -5.45
CA PHE A 8 2.81 -11.72 -6.33
C PHE A 8 2.37 -10.46 -7.08
N ILE A 9 2.93 -9.30 -6.73
CA ILE A 9 2.71 -8.06 -7.46
C ILE A 9 3.66 -8.08 -8.66
N PHE A 10 3.15 -8.45 -9.84
CA PHE A 10 3.83 -8.14 -11.09
C PHE A 10 3.70 -6.63 -11.31
N LYS A 11 4.77 -5.88 -11.03
CA LYS A 11 4.87 -4.47 -11.48
C LYS A 11 4.99 -4.48 -13.00
N LEU A 12 3.87 -4.29 -13.69
CA LEU A 12 3.82 -3.98 -15.11
C LEU A 12 3.89 -2.45 -15.25
N ILE A 13 5.03 -1.93 -15.67
CA ILE A 13 5.16 -0.56 -16.16
C ILE A 13 4.87 -0.61 -17.66
N PRO A 14 3.81 0.04 -18.17
CA PRO A 14 3.56 0.07 -19.60
C PRO A 14 4.43 1.18 -20.21
N PHE A 15 5.69 0.88 -20.48
CA PHE A 15 6.43 1.60 -21.51
C PHE A 15 6.37 0.76 -22.78
N ILE A 16 5.45 1.12 -23.68
CA ILE A 16 5.50 0.66 -25.08
C ILE A 16 6.60 1.48 -25.76
N LEU A 17 7.85 1.12 -25.49
CA LEU A 17 8.92 1.33 -26.43
C LEU A 17 9.01 0.01 -27.19
N THR A 18 8.59 0.00 -28.47
CA THR A 18 8.96 -1.07 -29.40
C THR A 18 10.47 -1.01 -29.54
N ASN A 19 11.15 -1.71 -28.63
CA ASN A 19 12.59 -1.81 -28.63
C ASN A 19 12.95 -2.60 -29.90
N ASN A 20 13.69 -1.99 -30.83
CA ASN A 20 14.14 -2.60 -32.08
C ASN A 20 14.97 -3.89 -31.91
N ASN A 21 15.18 -4.36 -30.67
CA ASN A 21 15.81 -5.64 -30.35
C ASN A 21 14.86 -6.86 -30.48
N ASP A 22 13.57 -6.68 -30.81
CA ASP A 22 12.62 -7.80 -31.01
C ASP A 22 12.77 -8.54 -32.36
N LEU A 23 13.64 -8.06 -33.26
CA LEU A 23 13.88 -8.63 -34.60
C LEU A 23 14.42 -10.08 -34.58
N ASN A 24 14.88 -10.60 -33.44
CA ASN A 24 15.48 -11.95 -33.34
C ASN A 24 14.54 -13.03 -32.77
N LYS A 25 13.26 -12.75 -32.51
CA LYS A 25 12.32 -13.74 -31.94
C LYS A 25 11.70 -14.66 -32.99
N CYS A 26 11.62 -14.24 -34.25
CA CYS A 26 11.12 -15.06 -35.34
C CYS A 26 12.27 -15.72 -36.13
N LYS A 27 12.39 -17.05 -36.07
CA LYS A 27 13.37 -17.80 -36.85
C LYS A 27 12.74 -18.51 -38.04
N ASN A 28 11.55 -19.07 -37.85
CA ASN A 28 10.78 -19.78 -38.86
C ASN A 28 9.31 -19.30 -38.89
N ILE A 29 8.64 -19.49 -40.03
CA ILE A 29 7.19 -19.30 -40.13
C ILE A 29 6.48 -20.26 -39.19
N GLY A 30 5.51 -19.78 -38.42
CA GLY A 30 4.78 -20.54 -37.42
C GLY A 30 5.44 -20.61 -36.04
N ASP A 31 6.66 -20.09 -35.88
CA ASP A 31 7.27 -19.91 -34.56
C ASP A 31 6.36 -19.04 -33.68
N LYS A 32 6.27 -19.42 -32.41
CA LYS A 32 5.42 -18.74 -31.42
C LYS A 32 6.29 -18.19 -30.29
N PHE A 33 6.00 -16.96 -29.88
CA PHE A 33 6.66 -16.34 -28.73
C PHE A 33 5.67 -15.49 -27.94
N ILE A 34 6.01 -15.17 -26.70
CA ILE A 34 5.19 -14.33 -25.83
C ILE A 34 5.96 -13.06 -25.47
N GLN A 35 5.25 -11.94 -25.51
CA GLN A 35 5.73 -10.65 -25.06
C GLN A 35 4.58 -9.88 -24.44
N ASN A 36 4.79 -9.34 -23.24
CA ASN A 36 3.78 -8.57 -22.51
C ASN A 36 2.41 -9.27 -22.42
N LEU A 37 2.41 -10.58 -22.13
CA LEU A 37 1.20 -11.42 -22.05
C LEU A 37 0.45 -11.61 -23.37
N ILE A 38 1.03 -11.23 -24.51
CA ILE A 38 0.48 -11.44 -25.85
C ILE A 38 1.32 -12.50 -26.54
N GLN A 39 0.66 -13.48 -27.14
CA GLN A 39 1.32 -14.46 -27.98
C GLN A 39 1.31 -13.99 -29.43
N TYR A 40 2.48 -14.09 -30.05
CA TYR A 40 2.73 -13.77 -31.43
C TYR A 40 3.04 -15.04 -32.21
N GLU A 41 2.64 -15.05 -33.49
CA GLU A 41 3.00 -16.08 -34.46
C GLU A 41 3.73 -15.45 -35.64
N CYS A 42 4.89 -16.01 -35.98
CA CYS A 42 5.74 -15.50 -37.03
C CYS A 42 5.18 -15.83 -38.42
N TYR A 43 5.05 -14.81 -39.28
CA TYR A 43 4.59 -14.96 -40.66
C TYR A 43 5.45 -14.13 -41.61
N ASN A 44 5.34 -14.40 -42.92
CA ASN A 44 6.03 -13.64 -43.97
C ASN A 44 5.08 -12.55 -44.52
N GLU A 45 5.45 -11.28 -44.39
CA GLU A 45 4.63 -10.13 -44.81
C GLU A 45 4.58 -9.97 -46.34
N LEU A 46 5.60 -10.45 -47.06
CA LEU A 46 5.77 -10.22 -48.50
C LEU A 46 4.70 -10.87 -49.40
N ASN A 47 3.86 -11.75 -48.86
CA ASN A 47 2.82 -12.43 -49.65
C ASN A 47 1.46 -11.71 -49.68
N ASN A 48 1.26 -10.61 -48.94
CA ASN A 48 -0.08 -9.99 -48.83
C ASN A 48 -0.24 -8.60 -49.48
N ASN A 49 0.83 -7.96 -49.97
CA ASN A 49 0.77 -6.59 -50.50
C ASN A 49 0.93 -6.45 -52.03
N LEU A 50 0.90 -7.53 -52.81
CA LEU A 50 0.94 -7.49 -54.27
C LEU A 50 -0.45 -7.72 -54.89
N ILE A 51 -1.41 -6.85 -54.56
CA ILE A 51 -2.51 -6.50 -55.46
C ILE A 51 -2.60 -4.97 -55.50
N ILE A 52 -1.58 -4.34 -56.08
CA ILE A 52 -1.74 -3.00 -56.63
C ILE A 52 -2.32 -3.21 -58.02
N LYS A 53 -3.63 -2.98 -58.18
CA LYS A 53 -4.23 -2.79 -59.50
C LYS A 53 -3.72 -1.46 -60.04
N GLU A 54 -2.65 -1.48 -60.83
CA GLU A 54 -2.32 -0.38 -61.72
C GLU A 54 -3.32 -0.38 -62.87
N GLU A 55 -4.40 0.38 -62.71
CA GLU A 55 -5.16 0.88 -63.85
C GLU A 55 -4.56 2.21 -64.29
N GLY A 56 -3.74 2.17 -65.34
CA GLY A 56 -3.57 3.31 -66.24
C GLY A 56 -2.15 3.82 -66.44
N GLY A 57 -1.67 3.71 -67.69
CA GLY A 57 -0.74 4.67 -68.28
C GLY A 57 0.64 4.12 -68.62
N GLY A 58 0.80 3.68 -69.87
CA GLY A 58 2.06 3.19 -70.42
C GLY A 58 3.18 4.23 -70.41
N GLY A 59 4.36 3.77 -69.99
CA GLY A 59 5.64 4.43 -70.18
C GLY A 59 6.74 3.40 -69.98
N ASP A 60 7.39 2.99 -71.07
CA ASP A 60 8.52 2.06 -71.04
C ASP A 60 9.70 2.71 -70.30
N VAL A 61 10.00 2.24 -69.10
CA VAL A 61 11.26 2.53 -68.40
C VAL A 61 11.97 1.20 -68.16
N SER A 62 12.89 0.89 -69.07
CA SER A 62 13.83 -0.23 -68.96
C SER A 62 14.86 0.06 -67.86
N PHE A 63 14.70 -0.57 -66.69
CA PHE A 63 15.76 -0.68 -65.68
C PHE A 63 16.53 -1.98 -65.88
N GLU A 64 17.57 -1.95 -66.71
CA GLU A 64 18.66 -2.93 -66.67
C GLU A 64 19.64 -2.54 -65.56
N ASN A 65 19.43 -3.10 -64.36
CA ASN A 65 20.47 -3.45 -63.39
C ASN A 65 19.79 -4.07 -62.16
N GLY A 66 19.50 -5.37 -62.27
CA GLY A 66 18.92 -6.20 -61.22
C GLY A 66 19.88 -6.36 -60.04
N ILE A 67 19.84 -5.39 -59.13
CA ILE A 67 20.43 -5.51 -57.81
C ILE A 67 19.53 -6.46 -56.98
N ASN A 68 20.00 -7.69 -56.81
CA ASN A 68 19.41 -8.75 -56.00
C ASN A 68 19.60 -8.45 -54.49
N LEU A 69 19.12 -7.30 -53.98
CA LEU A 69 19.42 -6.83 -52.61
C LEU A 69 18.34 -7.06 -51.54
N PHE A 70 17.20 -7.69 -51.85
CA PHE A 70 16.16 -7.90 -50.82
C PHE A 70 15.57 -9.30 -50.83
N ASN A 71 16.44 -10.31 -50.74
CA ASN A 71 16.04 -11.68 -50.37
C ASN A 71 16.05 -11.89 -48.84
N ASN A 72 15.86 -10.82 -48.08
CA ASN A 72 15.63 -10.93 -46.64
C ASN A 72 14.14 -11.15 -46.42
N ASN A 73 13.74 -12.42 -46.33
CA ASN A 73 12.43 -12.81 -45.81
C ASN A 73 12.32 -12.30 -44.36
N TYR A 74 11.88 -11.06 -44.17
CA TYR A 74 11.62 -10.51 -42.85
C TYR A 74 10.37 -11.20 -42.29
N LEU A 75 10.58 -12.04 -41.27
CA LEU A 75 9.50 -12.62 -40.49
C LEU A 75 9.03 -11.61 -39.45
N ILE A 76 7.73 -11.37 -39.40
CA ILE A 76 7.10 -10.47 -38.45
C ILE A 76 6.18 -11.29 -37.54
N GLY A 77 6.17 -10.97 -36.25
CA GLY A 77 5.23 -11.56 -35.30
C GLY A 77 3.86 -10.90 -35.40
N ARG A 78 2.82 -11.66 -35.76
CA ARG A 78 1.42 -11.22 -35.66
C ARG A 78 0.86 -11.60 -34.29
N PRO A 79 0.22 -10.69 -33.55
CA PRO A 79 -0.45 -11.07 -32.32
C PRO A 79 -1.64 -11.98 -32.64
N ILE A 80 -1.70 -13.14 -32.01
CA ILE A 80 -2.75 -14.16 -32.23
C ILE A 80 -3.66 -14.36 -31.01
N GLY A 81 -3.29 -13.82 -29.85
CA GLY A 81 -4.09 -13.87 -28.63
C GLY A 81 -3.29 -13.49 -27.39
N CYS A 82 -3.95 -13.58 -26.25
CA CYS A 82 -3.40 -13.25 -24.94
C CYS A 82 -3.11 -14.51 -24.13
N VAL A 83 -2.05 -14.51 -23.33
CA VAL A 83 -1.61 -15.65 -22.49
C VAL A 83 -1.34 -15.15 -21.07
N PRO A 84 -2.32 -15.21 -20.16
CA PRO A 84 -2.18 -14.66 -18.80
C PRO A 84 -1.05 -15.29 -17.98
N SER A 85 -0.70 -16.55 -18.25
CA SER A 85 0.39 -17.24 -17.55
C SER A 85 1.78 -16.74 -17.93
N ASN A 86 1.90 -16.00 -19.03
CA ASN A 86 3.16 -15.59 -19.65
C ASN A 86 4.10 -16.76 -20.01
N LYS A 87 3.55 -17.96 -20.25
CA LYS A 87 4.33 -19.15 -20.64
C LYS A 87 3.94 -19.61 -22.04
N THR A 88 4.91 -20.04 -22.84
CA THR A 88 4.71 -20.43 -24.25
C THR A 88 3.78 -21.64 -24.43
N ASP A 89 3.63 -22.46 -23.39
CA ASP A 89 2.69 -23.58 -23.28
C ASP A 89 1.36 -23.20 -22.59
N GLY A 90 1.16 -21.92 -22.31
CA GLY A 90 -0.06 -21.40 -21.67
C GLY A 90 -1.27 -21.38 -22.60
N THR A 91 -2.45 -21.32 -21.99
CA THR A 91 -3.72 -21.20 -22.72
C THR A 91 -3.80 -19.86 -23.45
N VAL A 92 -3.96 -19.93 -24.78
CA VAL A 92 -4.15 -18.75 -25.63
C VAL A 92 -5.62 -18.33 -25.66
N ILE A 93 -5.87 -17.11 -25.22
CA ILE A 93 -7.18 -16.46 -25.28
C ILE A 93 -7.25 -15.67 -26.59
N ARG A 94 -8.14 -16.05 -27.51
CA ARG A 94 -8.35 -15.30 -28.76
C ARG A 94 -9.07 -13.98 -28.47
N PRO A 95 -8.89 -12.93 -29.30
CA PRO A 95 -9.65 -11.70 -29.18
C PRO A 95 -11.17 -11.95 -29.15
N GLY A 96 -11.88 -11.28 -28.24
CA GLY A 96 -13.31 -11.46 -28.01
C GLY A 96 -13.68 -12.67 -27.15
N ILE A 97 -12.70 -13.47 -26.71
CA ILE A 97 -12.92 -14.61 -25.81
C ILE A 97 -12.56 -14.23 -24.38
N VAL A 98 -13.37 -14.74 -23.46
CA VAL A 98 -13.17 -14.61 -22.02
C VAL A 98 -12.52 -15.87 -21.47
N HIS A 99 -11.58 -15.71 -20.54
CA HIS A 99 -10.97 -16.81 -19.81
C HIS A 99 -11.12 -16.59 -18.30
N ILE A 100 -11.51 -17.64 -17.60
CA ILE A 100 -11.79 -17.59 -16.16
C ILE A 100 -10.77 -18.49 -15.44
N THR A 101 -10.12 -17.93 -14.43
CA THR A 101 -9.23 -18.65 -13.51
C THR A 101 -9.85 -18.72 -12.11
N GLN A 102 -9.12 -19.22 -11.12
CA GLN A 102 -9.58 -19.19 -9.72
C GLN A 102 -9.65 -17.77 -9.13
N HIS A 103 -8.95 -16.79 -9.72
CA HIS A 103 -8.78 -15.47 -9.09
C HIS A 103 -9.27 -14.32 -9.95
N PHE A 104 -9.25 -14.48 -11.27
CA PHE A 104 -9.54 -13.41 -12.20
C PHE A 104 -10.29 -13.93 -13.44
N ARG A 105 -11.13 -13.04 -13.98
CA ARG A 105 -11.70 -13.15 -15.31
C ARG A 105 -10.92 -12.23 -16.25
N TYR A 106 -10.33 -12.83 -17.26
CA TYR A 106 -9.57 -12.17 -18.31
C TYR A 106 -10.40 -12.05 -19.59
N GLU A 107 -10.17 -11.00 -20.35
CA GLU A 107 -10.69 -10.79 -21.68
C GLU A 107 -9.56 -10.31 -22.60
N CYS A 108 -9.44 -10.94 -23.76
CA CYS A 108 -8.48 -10.49 -24.77
C CYS A 108 -9.22 -9.57 -25.75
N VAL A 109 -8.86 -8.30 -25.81
CA VAL A 109 -9.58 -7.27 -26.57
C VAL A 109 -8.74 -6.81 -27.76
N ASN A 110 -9.38 -6.53 -28.89
CA ASN A 110 -8.74 -5.93 -30.04
C ASN A 110 -8.92 -4.40 -29.96
N GLU A 111 -7.86 -3.68 -29.61
CA GLU A 111 -7.83 -2.23 -29.42
C GLU A 111 -7.09 -1.60 -30.60
N LEU A 112 -7.76 -1.44 -31.74
CA LEU A 112 -7.20 -0.72 -32.88
C LEU A 112 -6.94 0.76 -32.49
N PRO A 113 -5.80 1.36 -32.89
CA PRO A 113 -4.72 0.81 -33.73
C PRO A 113 -3.62 0.04 -32.96
N ASN A 114 -3.74 -0.04 -31.63
CA ASN A 114 -2.70 -0.52 -30.71
C ASN A 114 -2.54 -2.05 -30.66
N GLY A 115 -3.36 -2.80 -31.41
CA GLY A 115 -3.29 -4.25 -31.51
C GLY A 115 -4.18 -4.95 -30.49
N ILE A 116 -3.71 -6.04 -29.90
CA ILE A 116 -4.46 -6.87 -28.95
C ILE A 116 -3.97 -6.59 -27.53
N SER A 117 -4.88 -6.47 -26.56
CA SER A 117 -4.55 -6.28 -25.15
C SER A 117 -5.28 -7.27 -24.24
N LEU A 118 -4.64 -7.68 -23.15
CA LEU A 118 -5.23 -8.53 -22.12
C LEU A 118 -5.80 -7.65 -21.00
N LYS A 119 -7.10 -7.77 -20.75
CA LYS A 119 -7.80 -7.03 -19.70
C LYS A 119 -8.27 -7.96 -18.59
N ILE A 120 -8.06 -7.55 -17.35
CA ILE A 120 -8.69 -8.11 -16.16
C ILE A 120 -10.03 -7.37 -15.99
N THR A 121 -11.13 -8.09 -16.15
CA THR A 121 -12.48 -7.48 -16.04
C THR A 121 -13.06 -7.67 -14.65
N HIS A 122 -12.77 -8.79 -13.99
CA HIS A 122 -13.30 -9.13 -12.67
C HIS A 122 -12.28 -9.90 -11.83
N CYS A 123 -12.35 -9.71 -10.52
CA CYS A 123 -11.82 -10.65 -9.52
C CYS A 123 -12.87 -11.72 -9.21
N ILE A 124 -12.41 -12.86 -8.71
CA ILE A 124 -13.26 -14.01 -8.38
C ILE A 124 -13.03 -14.36 -6.92
N ASP A 125 -14.10 -14.37 -6.14
CA ASP A 125 -14.06 -14.76 -4.73
C ASP A 125 -13.80 -16.26 -4.55
N ASN A 126 -13.95 -16.77 -3.33
CA ASN A 126 -13.73 -18.19 -3.05
C ASN A 126 -14.96 -19.07 -3.41
N GLU A 127 -16.11 -18.45 -3.69
CA GLU A 127 -17.37 -19.10 -4.07
C GLU A 127 -17.63 -19.05 -5.58
N GLY A 128 -16.74 -18.40 -6.35
CA GLY A 128 -16.85 -18.22 -7.79
C GLY A 128 -17.61 -16.95 -8.22
N LYS A 129 -18.03 -16.09 -7.29
CA LYS A 129 -18.70 -14.82 -7.59
C LYS A 129 -17.74 -13.82 -8.23
N LEU A 130 -18.21 -13.16 -9.28
CA LEU A 130 -17.47 -12.14 -10.00
C LEU A 130 -17.62 -10.76 -9.32
N VAL A 131 -16.50 -10.06 -9.15
CA VAL A 131 -16.40 -8.68 -8.65
C VAL A 131 -15.73 -7.84 -9.70
N LYS A 132 -16.41 -6.82 -10.23
CA LYS A 132 -15.81 -5.95 -11.24
C LYS A 132 -14.63 -5.18 -10.64
N VAL A 133 -13.62 -4.87 -11.45
CA VAL A 133 -12.52 -4.00 -11.02
C VAL A 133 -13.07 -2.65 -10.56
N GLY A 134 -12.66 -2.20 -9.37
CA GLY A 134 -13.17 -1.01 -8.69
C GLY A 134 -14.38 -1.25 -7.79
N GLU A 135 -14.96 -2.45 -7.81
CA GLU A 135 -16.09 -2.82 -6.96
C GLU A 135 -15.64 -3.72 -5.79
N TYR A 136 -16.52 -3.78 -4.80
CA TYR A 136 -16.44 -4.73 -3.69
C TYR A 136 -17.81 -5.34 -3.44
N PHE A 137 -17.83 -6.49 -2.78
CA PHE A 137 -19.06 -6.98 -2.16
C PHE A 137 -18.73 -7.60 -0.80
N THR A 138 -19.73 -7.68 0.05
CA THR A 138 -19.63 -8.28 1.38
C THR A 138 -20.54 -9.49 1.46
N GLN A 139 -20.01 -10.60 1.97
CA GLN A 139 -20.77 -11.81 2.26
C GLN A 139 -20.58 -12.25 3.70
N LYS A 140 -21.62 -12.88 4.24
CA LYS A 140 -21.55 -13.59 5.52
C LYS A 140 -20.92 -14.96 5.26
N PHE A 141 -20.08 -15.44 6.18
CA PHE A 141 -19.54 -16.80 6.04
C PHE A 141 -20.70 -17.82 6.09
N PRO A 142 -20.83 -18.70 5.08
CA PRO A 142 -21.82 -19.76 5.09
C PRO A 142 -21.28 -20.91 5.95
N GLU A 143 -21.45 -20.81 7.28
CA GLU A 143 -21.48 -21.90 8.29
C GLU A 143 -21.18 -21.33 9.70
N ASP A 144 -22.10 -21.60 10.64
CA ASP A 144 -22.02 -21.50 12.12
C ASP A 144 -21.39 -20.27 12.81
N SER A 145 -21.14 -19.20 12.07
CA SER A 145 -20.60 -17.96 12.65
C SER A 145 -21.37 -16.74 12.18
N GLU A 146 -22.54 -16.50 12.79
CA GLU A 146 -23.36 -15.28 12.62
C GLU A 146 -22.60 -13.94 12.84
N LYS A 147 -21.35 -14.03 13.28
CA LYS A 147 -20.48 -12.92 13.63
C LYS A 147 -19.38 -12.67 12.60
N LYS A 148 -19.08 -13.58 11.66
CA LYS A 148 -17.99 -13.40 10.67
C LYS A 148 -18.51 -12.96 9.30
N PHE A 149 -17.82 -11.98 8.74
CA PHE A 149 -18.07 -11.43 7.42
C PHE A 149 -16.76 -11.44 6.63
N SER A 150 -16.88 -11.60 5.32
CA SER A 150 -15.78 -11.33 4.40
C SER A 150 -16.25 -10.31 3.37
N SER A 151 -15.45 -9.28 3.12
CA SER A 151 -15.57 -8.52 1.88
C SER A 151 -14.45 -8.89 0.92
N VAL A 152 -14.81 -8.92 -0.35
CA VAL A 152 -13.87 -9.12 -1.44
C VAL A 152 -13.92 -7.86 -2.27
N GLU A 153 -12.78 -7.20 -2.40
CA GLU A 153 -12.59 -6.00 -3.19
C GLU A 153 -11.64 -6.29 -4.36
N CYS A 154 -11.99 -5.80 -5.54
CA CYS A 154 -11.16 -5.90 -6.72
C CYS A 154 -10.47 -4.55 -7.00
N VAL A 155 -9.29 -4.35 -6.41
CA VAL A 155 -8.57 -3.06 -6.47
C VAL A 155 -7.67 -3.00 -7.71
N GLY A 156 -7.57 -1.83 -8.34
CA GLY A 156 -6.62 -1.58 -9.43
C GLY A 156 -7.29 -1.10 -10.70
N ASN A 157 -6.82 -1.57 -11.85
CA ASN A 157 -7.39 -1.27 -13.17
C ASN A 157 -7.41 -2.52 -14.06
N GLU A 158 -7.87 -2.36 -15.31
CA GLU A 158 -8.00 -3.45 -16.27
C GLU A 158 -6.67 -4.11 -16.68
N PHE A 159 -5.50 -3.52 -16.37
CA PHE A 159 -4.19 -4.09 -16.68
C PHE A 159 -3.48 -4.64 -15.43
N LEU A 160 -3.82 -4.12 -14.27
CA LEU A 160 -3.24 -4.49 -12.98
C LEU A 160 -4.33 -4.47 -11.92
N ALA A 161 -4.88 -5.63 -11.61
CA ALA A 161 -5.88 -5.81 -10.56
C ALA A 161 -5.36 -6.73 -9.45
N LYS A 162 -5.84 -6.48 -8.24
CA LYS A 162 -5.56 -7.26 -7.04
C LYS A 162 -6.87 -7.58 -6.33
N LYS A 163 -7.07 -8.87 -6.04
CA LYS A 163 -8.11 -9.31 -5.10
C LYS A 163 -7.66 -9.06 -3.67
N VAL A 164 -8.44 -8.30 -2.92
CA VAL A 164 -8.24 -8.08 -1.48
C VAL A 164 -9.41 -8.72 -0.75
N VAL A 165 -9.11 -9.56 0.24
CA VAL A 165 -10.12 -10.21 1.08
C VAL A 165 -9.98 -9.65 2.49
N HIS A 166 -11.03 -8.99 2.97
CA HIS A 166 -11.12 -8.50 4.34
C HIS A 166 -12.04 -9.38 5.15
N GLU A 167 -11.50 -10.06 6.15
CA GLU A 167 -12.30 -10.81 7.12
C GLU A 167 -12.47 -9.94 8.36
N TRP A 168 -13.72 -9.61 8.71
CA TRP A 168 -14.02 -8.93 9.95
C TRP A 168 -15.13 -9.67 10.69
N SER A 169 -15.15 -9.50 12.00
CA SER A 169 -16.22 -10.02 12.84
C SER A 169 -17.00 -8.89 13.48
N SER A 170 -18.07 -9.21 14.21
CA SER A 170 -18.75 -8.24 15.06
C SER A 170 -18.84 -8.69 16.52
N CYS A 171 -18.96 -7.73 17.40
CA CYS A 171 -19.20 -7.90 18.82
C CYS A 171 -20.66 -7.57 19.13
N GLU A 172 -21.28 -8.31 20.03
CA GLU A 172 -22.61 -7.98 20.55
C GLU A 172 -22.50 -6.94 21.64
N LEU A 173 -23.35 -5.91 21.56
CA LEU A 173 -23.41 -4.86 22.57
C LEU A 173 -24.30 -5.28 23.76
N PRO A 174 -23.99 -4.85 25.00
CA PRO A 174 -24.77 -5.24 26.18
C PRO A 174 -26.26 -4.87 26.14
N LYS A 175 -26.63 -3.82 25.38
CA LYS A 175 -28.01 -3.35 25.21
C LYS A 175 -28.68 -3.88 23.93
N GLY A 176 -28.08 -4.89 23.29
CA GLY A 176 -28.45 -5.34 21.95
C GLY A 176 -27.78 -4.51 20.85
N GLY A 177 -27.72 -5.09 19.64
CA GLY A 177 -26.99 -4.53 18.50
C GLY A 177 -25.62 -5.19 18.27
N LYS A 178 -25.03 -4.89 17.12
CA LYS A 178 -23.71 -5.40 16.70
C LYS A 178 -22.77 -4.23 16.44
N LEU A 179 -21.53 -4.35 16.89
CA LEU A 179 -20.43 -3.43 16.61
C LEU A 179 -19.42 -4.14 15.73
N VAL A 180 -19.08 -3.58 14.57
CA VAL A 180 -18.12 -4.18 13.64
C VAL A 180 -16.72 -4.11 14.24
N GLU A 181 -15.90 -5.13 13.99
CA GLU A 181 -14.49 -5.13 14.37
C GLU A 181 -13.76 -3.91 13.81
N GLY A 182 -13.02 -3.22 14.68
CA GLY A 182 -12.35 -1.96 14.36
C GLY A 182 -13.16 -0.72 14.76
N ASP A 183 -14.49 -0.83 14.84
CA ASP A 183 -15.35 0.27 15.27
C ASP A 183 -15.40 0.41 16.80
N PHE A 184 -15.86 1.58 17.24
CA PHE A 184 -16.07 1.90 18.64
C PHE A 184 -17.37 2.68 18.87
N ILE A 185 -17.84 2.65 20.11
CA ILE A 185 -18.96 3.45 20.60
C ILE A 185 -18.60 4.13 21.91
N TRP A 186 -19.38 5.14 22.27
CA TRP A 186 -19.35 5.73 23.60
C TRP A 186 -20.41 5.08 24.49
N GLN A 187 -19.97 4.44 25.57
CA GLN A 187 -20.84 3.78 26.53
C GLN A 187 -21.00 4.64 27.79
N ASP A 188 -22.24 4.81 28.25
CA ASP A 188 -22.51 5.45 29.53
C ASP A 188 -21.99 4.59 30.68
N ILE A 189 -21.34 5.24 31.63
CA ILE A 189 -20.74 4.56 32.79
C ILE A 189 -21.81 4.41 33.87
N SER A 190 -21.81 3.26 34.55
CA SER A 190 -22.68 3.02 35.70
C SER A 190 -22.52 4.11 36.75
N LYS A 191 -23.64 4.54 37.36
CA LYS A 191 -23.66 5.49 38.46
C LYS A 191 -22.86 5.00 39.68
N ASN A 192 -22.71 3.69 39.84
CA ASN A 192 -21.98 3.07 40.94
C ASN A 192 -20.47 2.88 40.64
N SER A 193 -19.97 3.38 39.51
CA SER A 193 -18.55 3.27 39.17
C SER A 193 -17.70 4.25 39.98
N LEU A 194 -16.48 3.84 40.33
CA LEU A 194 -15.46 4.68 40.98
C LEU A 194 -14.80 5.66 39.98
N ARG A 195 -15.59 6.27 39.09
CA ARG A 195 -15.09 7.18 38.05
C ARG A 195 -14.77 8.57 38.63
N SER A 196 -13.88 9.29 37.96
CA SER A 196 -13.69 10.72 38.22
C SER A 196 -14.92 11.51 37.78
N LEU A 197 -15.18 12.63 38.48
CA LEU A 197 -16.19 13.62 38.08
C LEU A 197 -15.90 14.24 36.71
N LEU A 198 -14.66 14.13 36.22
CA LEU A 198 -14.25 14.62 34.90
C LEU A 198 -14.59 13.66 33.76
N GLN A 199 -15.12 12.47 34.03
CA GLN A 199 -15.43 11.46 33.01
C GLN A 199 -16.94 11.26 32.86
N LYS A 200 -17.44 11.36 31.63
CA LYS A 200 -18.87 11.13 31.32
C LYS A 200 -19.15 9.75 30.73
N LYS A 201 -18.28 9.26 29.83
CA LYS A 201 -18.46 7.99 29.10
C LYS A 201 -17.15 7.21 29.01
N GLU A 202 -17.25 5.96 28.57
CA GLU A 202 -16.12 5.11 28.20
C GLU A 202 -16.15 4.85 26.69
N ILE A 203 -14.98 4.66 26.09
CA ILE A 203 -14.86 4.23 24.70
C ILE A 203 -14.76 2.71 24.69
N VAL A 204 -15.69 2.06 24.00
CA VAL A 204 -15.75 0.60 23.86
C VAL A 204 -15.60 0.26 22.40
N ALA A 205 -14.55 -0.49 22.06
CA ALA A 205 -14.26 -0.93 20.70
C ALA A 205 -14.43 -2.43 20.55
N CYS A 206 -14.86 -2.88 19.38
CA CYS A 206 -14.82 -4.30 19.03
C CYS A 206 -13.43 -4.63 18.47
N LEU A 207 -12.60 -5.32 19.25
CA LEU A 207 -11.23 -5.60 18.87
C LEU A 207 -10.98 -7.10 18.83
N ARG A 208 -10.16 -7.52 17.86
CA ARG A 208 -9.68 -8.89 17.77
C ARG A 208 -8.52 -9.12 18.71
N GLU A 209 -8.63 -10.20 19.48
CA GLU A 209 -7.57 -10.76 20.30
C GLU A 209 -7.41 -12.22 19.90
N GLU A 210 -6.27 -12.53 19.30
CA GLU A 210 -6.00 -13.84 18.68
C GLU A 210 -7.06 -14.16 17.60
N ASN A 211 -7.86 -15.20 17.83
CA ASN A 211 -8.88 -15.69 16.90
C ASN A 211 -10.31 -15.22 17.24
N ASN A 212 -10.49 -14.46 18.31
CA ASN A 212 -11.80 -14.02 18.80
C ASN A 212 -11.92 -12.49 18.75
N VAL A 213 -13.11 -11.97 18.47
CA VAL A 213 -13.42 -10.56 18.68
C VAL A 213 -14.17 -10.37 19.99
N LYS A 214 -13.79 -9.35 20.75
CA LYS A 214 -14.40 -9.04 22.04
C LYS A 214 -14.53 -7.53 22.17
N LEU A 215 -15.57 -7.08 22.88
CA LEU A 215 -15.65 -5.70 23.31
C LEU A 215 -14.52 -5.42 24.30
N LYS A 216 -13.79 -4.34 24.05
CA LYS A 216 -12.75 -3.85 24.94
C LYS A 216 -12.98 -2.38 25.22
N PHE A 217 -12.84 -2.01 26.49
CA PHE A 217 -12.68 -0.60 26.85
C PHE A 217 -11.32 -0.13 26.32
N THR A 218 -11.31 0.90 25.49
CA THR A 218 -10.12 1.45 24.82
C THR A 218 -9.82 2.89 25.20
N GLY A 219 -10.71 3.54 25.95
CA GLY A 219 -10.51 4.91 26.37
C GLY A 219 -11.62 5.46 27.25
N CYS A 220 -11.48 6.74 27.54
CA CYS A 220 -12.33 7.54 28.40
C CYS A 220 -12.87 8.71 27.58
N VAL A 221 -14.08 9.17 27.89
CA VAL A 221 -14.63 10.41 27.33
C VAL A 221 -14.83 11.40 28.46
N ALA A 222 -14.12 12.53 28.38
CA ALA A 222 -14.17 13.60 29.36
C ALA A 222 -15.53 14.32 29.33
N THR A 223 -15.88 15.02 30.42
CA THR A 223 -17.11 15.85 30.49
C THR A 223 -17.17 16.88 29.36
N THR A 224 -16.02 17.43 28.96
CA THR A 224 -15.84 18.33 27.82
C THR A 224 -16.16 17.70 26.46
N GLY A 225 -16.27 16.36 26.37
CA GLY A 225 -16.43 15.62 25.11
C GLY A 225 -15.12 15.13 24.52
N GLN A 226 -13.97 15.50 25.08
CA GLN A 226 -12.67 15.02 24.61
C GLN A 226 -12.52 13.51 24.82
N GLU A 227 -12.07 12.82 23.78
CA GLU A 227 -11.71 11.41 23.83
C GLU A 227 -10.26 11.25 24.29
N VAL A 228 -10.04 10.36 25.27
CA VAL A 228 -8.73 10.08 25.85
C VAL A 228 -8.50 8.57 25.78
N VAL A 229 -7.70 8.13 24.81
CA VAL A 229 -7.31 6.73 24.66
C VAL A 229 -6.53 6.27 25.90
N ILE A 230 -6.61 4.97 26.24
CA ILE A 230 -5.83 4.39 27.34
C ILE A 230 -4.35 4.81 27.27
N SER A 231 -3.78 5.11 28.43
CA SER A 231 -2.41 5.58 28.65
C SER A 231 -2.12 6.98 28.10
N ARG A 232 -3.03 7.60 27.32
CA ARG A 232 -2.89 8.99 26.91
C ARG A 232 -3.30 9.94 28.03
N TYR A 233 -2.66 11.09 27.99
CA TYR A 233 -2.90 12.21 28.88
C TYR A 233 -3.76 13.26 28.19
N ALA A 234 -4.53 14.00 28.97
CA ALA A 234 -5.33 15.12 28.50
C ALA A 234 -5.47 16.17 29.61
N ASN A 235 -5.50 17.45 29.22
CA ASN A 235 -5.88 18.53 30.12
C ASN A 235 -7.41 18.72 30.04
N VAL A 236 -8.12 18.32 31.09
CA VAL A 236 -9.58 18.39 31.17
C VAL A 236 -9.96 19.37 32.26
N ALA A 237 -10.62 20.47 31.86
CA ALA A 237 -11.03 21.54 32.78
C ALA A 237 -9.87 22.08 33.63
N GLY A 238 -8.68 22.25 33.04
CA GLY A 238 -7.48 22.75 33.71
C GLY A 238 -6.72 21.69 34.52
N GLN A 239 -7.22 20.47 34.61
CA GLN A 239 -6.58 19.37 35.34
C GLN A 239 -5.96 18.37 34.37
N TRP A 240 -4.69 18.03 34.59
CA TRP A 240 -4.07 16.95 33.85
C TRP A 240 -4.65 15.60 34.30
N THR A 241 -5.02 14.80 33.33
CA THR A 241 -5.63 13.50 33.54
C THR A 241 -4.99 12.46 32.63
N GLN A 242 -5.10 11.19 33.00
CA GLN A 242 -4.71 10.04 32.17
C GLN A 242 -5.84 9.03 32.16
N CYS A 243 -6.18 8.50 30.99
CA CYS A 243 -7.11 7.37 30.93
C CYS A 243 -6.37 6.08 31.27
N ARG A 244 -6.80 5.36 32.31
CA ARG A 244 -6.21 4.09 32.73
C ARG A 244 -7.23 2.96 32.63
N ARG A 245 -6.74 1.77 32.29
CA ARG A 245 -7.54 0.56 32.24
C ARG A 245 -7.63 -0.09 33.62
N PHE A 246 -8.83 -0.49 34.01
CA PHE A 246 -9.16 -1.24 35.20
C PHE A 246 -9.91 -2.53 34.82
N LYS A 247 -10.16 -3.40 35.80
CA LYS A 247 -10.88 -4.66 35.56
C LYS A 247 -12.31 -4.42 35.06
N GLU A 248 -12.98 -3.40 35.59
CA GLU A 248 -14.39 -3.11 35.24
C GLU A 248 -14.57 -2.12 34.08
N GLY A 249 -13.50 -1.50 33.56
CA GLY A 249 -13.64 -0.41 32.59
C GLY A 249 -12.39 0.46 32.43
N CYS A 250 -12.59 1.68 31.94
CA CYS A 250 -11.55 2.70 31.84
C CYS A 250 -11.89 3.90 32.72
N ARG A 251 -10.90 4.39 33.45
CA ARG A 251 -11.09 5.53 34.36
C ARG A 251 -10.14 6.64 34.01
N LEU A 252 -10.69 7.84 33.87
CA LEU A 252 -9.93 9.06 33.76
C LEU A 252 -9.46 9.44 35.16
N ILE A 253 -8.16 9.35 35.40
CA ILE A 253 -7.55 9.66 36.69
C ILE A 253 -6.83 11.00 36.63
N ASN A 254 -6.87 11.76 37.71
CA ASN A 254 -6.07 12.98 37.83
C ASN A 254 -4.60 12.60 37.99
N VAL A 255 -3.71 13.30 37.27
CA VAL A 255 -2.26 13.15 37.39
C VAL A 255 -1.66 14.43 37.91
N THR A 256 -0.68 14.30 38.80
CA THR A 256 0.05 15.45 39.35
C THR A 256 1.19 15.84 38.41
N SER A 257 1.74 17.04 38.61
CA SER A 257 2.93 17.54 37.91
C SER A 257 4.08 16.53 37.92
N ASN A 258 4.29 15.81 39.02
CA ASN A 258 5.36 14.83 39.18
C ASN A 258 5.31 13.67 38.17
N TYR A 259 4.17 13.44 37.49
CA TYR A 259 4.02 12.40 36.46
C TYR A 259 4.18 12.94 35.03
N ILE A 260 4.03 14.24 34.82
CA ILE A 260 3.98 14.85 33.49
C ILE A 260 5.15 15.81 33.23
N ASP A 261 5.73 16.34 34.29
CA ASP A 261 6.95 17.12 34.26
C ASP A 261 8.13 16.15 34.16
N CYS A 262 9.21 16.63 33.55
CA CYS A 262 10.35 15.80 33.22
C CYS A 262 11.56 16.24 34.01
N GLU A 263 12.39 15.28 34.42
CA GLU A 263 13.70 15.56 35.00
C GLU A 263 14.78 15.31 33.96
N PHE A 264 15.63 16.31 33.71
CA PHE A 264 16.74 16.21 32.78
C PHE A 264 17.93 17.01 33.31
N GLU A 265 19.11 16.39 33.39
CA GLU A 265 20.34 17.02 33.92
C GLU A 265 20.15 17.68 35.30
N GLY A 266 19.34 17.05 36.17
CA GLY A 266 19.04 17.55 37.52
C GLY A 266 18.11 18.77 37.57
N ARG A 267 17.48 19.14 36.45
CA ARG A 267 16.48 20.21 36.37
C ARG A 267 15.11 19.63 36.03
N THR A 268 14.06 20.22 36.59
CA THR A 268 12.68 19.87 36.29
C THR A 268 12.11 20.81 35.22
N TYR A 269 11.56 20.24 34.17
CA TYR A 269 10.92 20.95 33.07
C TYR A 269 9.42 20.66 33.07
N LYS A 270 8.59 21.70 33.01
CA LYS A 270 7.14 21.54 32.92
C LYS A 270 6.75 20.86 31.62
N HIS A 271 5.71 20.04 31.64
CA HIS A 271 5.15 19.49 30.41
C HIS A 271 4.88 20.57 29.34
N GLY A 272 5.24 20.28 28.09
CA GLY A 272 5.11 21.18 26.94
C GLY A 272 6.27 22.16 26.80
N THR A 273 7.16 22.25 27.80
CA THR A 273 8.34 23.11 27.73
C THR A 273 9.39 22.52 26.80
N THR A 274 9.90 23.34 25.89
CA THR A 274 11.09 23.03 25.10
C THR A 274 12.33 23.62 25.76
N PHE A 275 13.47 22.95 25.60
CA PHE A 275 14.73 23.39 26.20
C PHE A 275 15.95 22.81 25.47
N GLU A 276 17.10 23.44 25.68
CA GLU A 276 18.39 22.99 25.16
C GLU A 276 19.13 22.15 26.21
N SER A 277 19.89 21.14 25.76
CA SER A 277 20.89 20.44 26.59
C SER A 277 21.88 21.43 27.24
N SER A 278 22.45 21.09 28.39
CA SER A 278 23.59 21.83 28.95
C SER A 278 24.79 21.90 28.01
N SER A 279 24.96 20.90 27.14
CA SER A 279 25.98 20.85 26.09
C SER A 279 25.71 21.82 24.92
N LYS A 280 24.50 22.41 24.84
CA LYS A 280 23.97 23.20 23.72
C LYS A 280 24.02 22.47 22.36
N ARG A 281 24.02 21.13 22.37
CA ARG A 281 24.06 20.30 21.15
C ARG A 281 22.72 19.75 20.74
N SER A 282 21.75 19.72 21.65
CA SER A 282 20.45 19.10 21.43
C SER A 282 19.31 19.98 21.90
N PHE A 283 18.18 19.84 21.22
CA PHE A 283 16.92 20.49 21.56
C PHE A 283 15.90 19.42 21.95
N TYR A 284 15.24 19.63 23.08
CA TYR A 284 14.30 18.68 23.68
C TYR A 284 12.94 19.33 23.93
N ILE A 285 11.92 18.48 24.07
CA ILE A 285 10.62 18.84 24.64
C ILE A 285 10.28 17.87 25.78
N CYS A 286 9.75 18.40 26.88
CA CYS A 286 9.15 17.59 27.91
C CYS A 286 7.71 17.21 27.53
N SER A 287 7.46 15.93 27.27
CA SER A 287 6.14 15.41 26.91
C SER A 287 5.72 14.31 27.88
N HIS A 288 4.78 14.61 28.77
CA HIS A 288 4.15 13.65 29.68
C HIS A 288 5.15 12.80 30.49
N GLY A 289 6.13 13.47 31.11
CA GLY A 289 7.18 12.82 31.92
C GLY A 289 8.30 12.20 31.09
N GLN A 290 8.26 12.32 29.76
CA GLN A 290 9.29 11.84 28.86
C GLN A 290 10.04 12.99 28.21
N ILE A 291 11.37 12.88 28.17
CA ILE A 291 12.22 13.78 27.40
C ILE A 291 12.31 13.26 25.98
N ILE A 292 11.79 14.05 25.04
CA ILE A 292 11.83 13.73 23.61
C ILE A 292 12.80 14.68 22.93
N LYS A 293 13.86 14.14 22.35
CA LYS A 293 14.78 14.91 21.51
C LYS A 293 14.06 15.32 20.22
N GLN A 294 14.02 16.61 19.96
CA GLN A 294 13.42 17.18 18.75
C GLN A 294 14.48 17.38 17.65
N GLY A 295 15.73 17.67 18.03
CA GLY A 295 16.81 17.79 17.06
C GLY A 295 18.17 18.12 17.68
N CYS A 296 19.12 18.40 16.81
CA CYS A 296 20.51 18.72 17.11
C CYS A 296 20.87 20.12 16.60
N PHE A 297 21.65 20.86 17.37
CA PHE A 297 22.31 22.07 16.91
C PHE A 297 23.66 21.71 16.30
N ILE A 298 23.73 21.73 14.97
CA ILE A 298 24.97 21.44 14.22
C ILE A 298 25.58 22.78 13.79
N GLN A 299 26.85 23.01 14.18
CA GLN A 299 27.57 24.29 13.99
C GLN A 299 26.87 25.52 14.61
N GLY A 300 25.97 25.33 15.58
CA GLY A 300 25.34 26.42 16.33
C GLY A 300 24.38 27.30 15.54
N GLN A 301 23.91 26.86 14.36
CA GLN A 301 23.09 27.72 13.48
C GLN A 301 21.65 27.22 13.30
N GLU A 302 21.46 25.94 13.00
CA GLU A 302 20.13 25.43 12.63
C GLU A 302 19.84 24.10 13.30
N LEU A 303 18.59 23.97 13.75
CA LEU A 303 18.05 22.74 14.29
C LEU A 303 17.92 21.69 13.18
N THR A 304 18.70 20.62 13.26
CA THR A 304 18.54 19.43 12.42
C THR A 304 17.66 18.44 13.15
N LEU A 305 16.53 18.03 12.57
CA LEU A 305 15.60 17.12 13.25
C LEU A 305 16.23 15.75 13.45
N VAL A 306 15.78 15.01 14.47
CA VAL A 306 16.21 13.63 14.68
C VAL A 306 15.88 12.79 13.43
N GLY A 307 16.85 12.05 12.91
CA GLY A 307 16.74 11.28 11.67
C GLY A 307 17.21 12.03 10.42
N ASP A 308 17.32 13.35 10.48
CA ASP A 308 17.81 14.15 9.35
C ASP A 308 19.34 14.17 9.26
N VAL A 309 19.82 14.29 8.03
CA VAL A 309 21.24 14.42 7.70
C VAL A 309 21.54 15.86 7.27
N LYS A 310 22.54 16.48 7.90
CA LYS A 310 23.05 17.79 7.52
C LYS A 310 24.51 17.70 7.07
N TYR A 311 24.90 18.48 6.06
CA TYR A 311 26.28 18.53 5.59
C TYR A 311 27.02 19.70 6.24
N ILE A 312 28.09 19.38 6.99
CA ILE A 312 29.05 20.35 7.50
C ILE A 312 30.04 20.72 6.40
N ASP A 313 30.21 22.02 6.15
CA ASP A 313 31.09 22.59 5.13
C ASP A 313 30.85 22.00 3.72
N GLY A 314 29.62 21.53 3.45
CA GLY A 314 29.23 20.89 2.20
C GLY A 314 29.83 19.50 1.95
N ILE A 315 30.65 18.97 2.87
CA ILE A 315 31.47 17.77 2.63
C ILE A 315 31.14 16.63 3.59
N LYS A 316 30.89 16.94 4.87
CA LYS A 316 30.77 15.92 5.92
C LYS A 316 29.30 15.73 6.31
N PRO A 317 28.64 14.62 5.92
CA PRO A 317 27.30 14.35 6.38
C PRO A 317 27.32 14.04 7.88
N VAL A 318 26.31 14.54 8.57
CA VAL A 318 26.11 14.41 10.01
C VAL A 318 24.66 14.02 10.24
N LEU A 319 24.45 12.90 10.94
CA LEU A 319 23.12 12.43 11.31
C LEU A 319 22.79 12.88 12.72
N CYS A 320 21.66 13.57 12.90
CA CYS A 320 21.11 13.79 14.23
C CYS A 320 20.46 12.50 14.75
N VAL A 321 21.01 11.94 15.82
CA VAL A 321 20.54 10.69 16.43
C VAL A 321 19.82 10.96 17.75
N GLU A 322 19.15 9.95 18.32
CA GLU A 322 18.29 10.09 19.51
C GLU A 322 19.04 10.41 20.82
N ASN A 323 20.31 10.03 20.95
CA ASN A 323 21.13 10.36 22.13
C ASN A 323 21.55 11.84 22.15
N ASP A 324 22.21 12.36 23.20
CA ASP A 324 22.60 13.79 23.25
C ASP A 324 23.66 14.22 22.21
N ASN A 325 24.08 13.33 21.32
CA ASN A 325 25.09 13.60 20.31
C ASN A 325 24.49 13.56 18.89
N PHE A 326 25.35 13.84 17.91
CA PHE A 326 25.14 13.55 16.51
C PHE A 326 26.24 12.58 16.05
N THR A 327 25.96 11.80 15.01
CA THR A 327 26.93 10.86 14.45
C THR A 327 27.57 11.44 13.21
N LEU A 328 28.90 11.54 13.22
CA LEU A 328 29.68 11.83 12.02
C LEU A 328 29.82 10.56 11.20
N PHE A 329 29.49 10.62 9.92
CA PHE A 329 29.88 9.56 8.99
C PHE A 329 31.37 9.73 8.69
N ASN A 330 32.23 9.18 9.56
CA ASN A 330 33.66 9.11 9.28
C ASN A 330 33.84 8.22 8.07
N ASN A 331 34.22 8.80 6.92
CA ASN A 331 34.57 8.14 5.65
C ASN A 331 34.07 6.68 5.59
N LEU A 332 32.77 6.51 5.33
CA LEU A 332 32.25 5.25 4.79
C LEU A 332 32.91 5.06 3.43
N GLY A 333 34.14 4.58 3.44
CA GLY A 333 34.85 4.16 2.26
C GLY A 333 34.02 3.09 1.57
N LYS A 334 33.36 3.48 0.48
CA LYS A 334 32.67 2.62 -0.50
C LYS A 334 31.58 1.71 0.06
N LYS A 335 30.34 1.98 -0.39
CA LYS A 335 29.15 1.14 -0.36
C LYS A 335 28.47 0.95 1.00
N ILE A 336 27.51 1.82 1.28
CA ILE A 336 26.23 1.35 1.84
C ILE A 336 25.13 2.04 1.02
N PHE A 337 24.46 1.26 0.17
CA PHE A 337 23.16 1.62 -0.40
C PHE A 337 22.16 1.63 0.76
N PHE A 338 21.47 2.75 0.98
CA PHE A 338 20.32 2.77 1.87
C PHE A 338 19.19 1.96 1.22
N GLU A 339 18.97 0.73 1.69
CA GLU A 339 17.63 0.15 1.67
C GLU A 339 16.83 0.89 2.75
N ILE A 340 15.97 1.80 2.29
CA ILE A 340 14.93 2.40 3.12
C ILE A 340 13.77 1.39 3.11
N PHE A 341 13.40 0.90 4.31
CA PHE A 341 12.25 0.04 4.54
C PHE A 341 10.92 0.74 4.31
#